data_AF-Q5SQY9-F1
#
_entry.id   AF-Q5SQY9-F1
#
_cell.length_a   1.000
_cell.length_b   1.000
_cell.length_c   1.000
_cell.angle_alpha   90.00
_cell.angle_beta   90.00
_cell.angle_gamma   90.00
#
_symmetry.space_group_name_H-M   'P 1'
#
loop_
_entity.id
_entity.type
_entity.pdbx_description
1 polymer ?
#
loop_
_entity_poly.entity_id
_entity_poly.type
_entity_poly.pdbx_seq_one_letter_code
_entity_poly.pdbx_strand_id
1 'polypeptide(L)'
;MSRVWRALLRFSDVSFVWRNCGMLDCVLIAPSSVVSAVLGAPLQLRELVNCRWAEEVTQQLDTLQLCSLTKHEENEKDKCENHHEKLSVFCWTCKKCICHQCALWGGMHGGHTFKPLAEIYEQHVTKVNEEVAKLRRRLMELISLVQEVERNVEAVRNAKDERVREIRNAVEMMIARLDTQLKNKLITLMGQKTSLT
;
A
#
# COMPACT_ATOMS: atom_id res chain seq x y z
N MET A 1 -8.77 -16.00 -51.53
CA MET A 1 -9.02 -17.02 -50.47
C MET A 1 -8.14 -18.21 -50.80
N SER A 2 -7.19 -18.72 -50.02
CA SER A 2 -6.57 -18.36 -48.75
C SER A 2 -5.20 -19.06 -48.77
N ARG A 3 -4.15 -18.39 -48.29
CA ARG A 3 -2.77 -18.89 -48.27
C ARG A 3 -2.58 -19.79 -47.04
N VAL A 4 -2.29 -21.07 -47.22
CA VAL A 4 -1.84 -21.98 -46.16
C VAL A 4 -0.30 -21.96 -46.17
N TRP A 5 0.29 -21.29 -45.18
CA TRP A 5 1.74 -21.28 -44.97
C TRP A 5 2.19 -22.58 -44.31
N ARG A 6 3.21 -23.18 -44.93
CA ARG A 6 3.92 -24.38 -44.53
C ARG A 6 4.97 -23.97 -43.49
N ALA A 7 4.78 -24.32 -42.22
CA ALA A 7 5.78 -24.06 -41.18
C ALA A 7 6.90 -25.12 -41.26
N LEU A 8 8.04 -24.74 -41.84
CA LEU A 8 9.31 -25.43 -41.67
C LEU A 8 9.89 -25.04 -40.30
N LEU A 9 9.67 -25.87 -39.29
CA LEU A 9 10.37 -25.78 -38.01
C LEU A 9 11.79 -26.33 -38.20
N ARG A 10 12.79 -25.43 -38.21
CA ARG A 10 14.19 -25.80 -38.04
C ARG A 10 14.38 -26.30 -36.61
N PHE A 11 14.78 -27.56 -36.51
CA PHE A 11 15.39 -28.17 -35.34
C PHE A 11 16.69 -27.42 -34.98
N SER A 12 16.66 -26.63 -33.93
CA SER A 12 17.85 -26.27 -33.17
C SER A 12 17.41 -25.70 -31.83
N ASP A 13 18.04 -26.18 -30.76
CA ASP A 13 17.97 -25.71 -29.37
C ASP A 13 16.98 -26.42 -28.44
N VAL A 14 17.30 -27.68 -28.12
CA VAL A 14 17.21 -28.15 -26.73
C VAL A 14 18.62 -28.54 -26.31
N SER A 15 19.23 -27.78 -25.39
CA SER A 15 20.09 -28.27 -24.29
C SER A 15 20.94 -27.16 -23.64
N PHE A 16 20.47 -26.58 -22.54
CA PHE A 16 21.22 -26.09 -21.35
C PHE A 16 20.26 -25.20 -20.55
N VAL A 17 19.94 -25.31 -19.25
CA VAL A 17 20.34 -26.14 -18.10
C VAL A 17 19.20 -26.02 -17.09
N TRP A 18 18.70 -27.13 -16.54
CA TRP A 18 18.11 -27.13 -15.20
C TRP A 18 18.99 -28.03 -14.34
N ARG A 19 19.89 -27.40 -13.58
CA ARG A 19 20.73 -28.04 -12.57
C ARG A 19 20.09 -27.70 -11.22
N ASN A 20 19.34 -28.67 -10.70
CA ASN A 20 18.73 -28.81 -9.36
C ASN A 20 17.21 -29.01 -9.37
N CYS A 21 16.75 -30.14 -9.89
CA CYS A 21 15.55 -30.77 -9.34
C CYS A 21 15.73 -32.29 -9.40
N GLY A 22 15.93 -32.91 -8.25
CA GLY A 22 15.92 -34.36 -8.10
C GLY A 22 14.47 -34.83 -7.99
N MET A 23 13.87 -35.22 -9.12
CA MET A 23 12.79 -36.20 -9.17
C MET A 23 12.66 -36.68 -10.61
N LEU A 24 12.94 -37.97 -10.82
CA LEU A 24 12.59 -38.68 -12.04
C LEU A 24 11.07 -38.75 -12.11
N ASP A 25 10.47 -38.05 -13.09
CA ASP A 25 9.34 -38.54 -13.88
C ASP A 25 9.10 -37.56 -15.04
N CYS A 26 9.77 -37.82 -16.16
CA CYS A 26 9.53 -37.10 -17.41
C CYS A 26 8.25 -37.64 -18.05
N VAL A 27 7.12 -36.96 -17.83
CA VAL A 27 5.91 -37.17 -18.65
C VAL A 27 6.13 -36.47 -19.99
N LEU A 28 6.42 -37.25 -21.04
CA LEU A 28 6.43 -36.77 -22.42
C LEU A 28 4.98 -36.50 -22.84
N ILE A 29 4.58 -35.22 -22.90
CA ILE A 29 3.34 -34.83 -23.58
C ILE A 29 3.65 -34.71 -25.07
N ALA A 30 3.38 -35.77 -25.83
CA ALA A 30 3.46 -35.76 -27.28
C ALA A 30 2.10 -35.39 -27.91
N PRO A 31 2.05 -34.56 -28.97
CA PRO A 31 0.83 -34.38 -29.76
C PRO A 31 0.48 -35.67 -30.52
N SER A 32 -0.83 -35.93 -30.64
CA SER A 32 -1.51 -37.19 -31.02
C SER A 32 -1.19 -37.82 -32.39
N SER A 33 -0.11 -37.44 -33.09
CA SER A 33 0.20 -37.96 -34.43
C SER A 33 1.53 -38.71 -34.56
N VAL A 34 2.30 -38.89 -33.48
CA VAL A 34 3.55 -39.67 -33.53
C VAL A 34 3.69 -40.59 -32.33
N VAL A 35 2.72 -41.50 -32.14
CA VAL A 35 2.87 -42.66 -31.25
C VAL A 35 2.79 -43.93 -32.10
N SER A 36 3.84 -44.15 -32.90
CA SER A 36 4.05 -45.43 -33.59
C SER A 36 5.54 -45.72 -33.74
N ALA A 37 6.30 -45.59 -32.65
CA ALA A 37 7.72 -45.93 -32.70
C ALA A 37 8.37 -46.49 -31.43
N VAL A 38 7.65 -46.74 -30.31
CA VAL A 38 8.33 -47.24 -29.08
C VAL A 38 7.77 -48.54 -28.48
N LEU A 39 6.61 -49.05 -28.88
CA LEU A 39 6.16 -50.37 -28.41
C LEU A 39 5.52 -51.16 -29.55
N GLY A 40 6.15 -52.28 -29.92
CA GLY A 40 5.78 -53.12 -31.06
C GLY A 40 4.55 -54.00 -30.80
N ALA A 41 3.37 -53.41 -30.68
CA ALA A 41 2.09 -54.09 -30.88
C ALA A 41 0.99 -53.07 -31.21
N PRO A 42 0.15 -53.30 -32.25
CA PRO A 42 -1.00 -52.46 -32.53
C PRO A 42 -2.08 -52.68 -31.46
N LEU A 43 -2.25 -51.71 -30.56
CA LEU A 43 -3.32 -51.73 -29.56
C LEU A 43 -4.66 -51.50 -30.26
N GLN A 44 -5.60 -52.42 -30.08
CA GLN A 44 -6.95 -52.29 -30.63
C GLN A 44 -7.79 -51.41 -29.71
N LEU A 45 -8.76 -50.65 -30.24
CA LEU A 45 -9.59 -49.70 -29.47
C LEU A 45 -10.26 -50.31 -28.21
N ARG A 46 -10.46 -51.62 -28.21
CA ARG A 46 -11.00 -52.43 -27.11
C ARG A 46 -10.03 -52.69 -25.94
N GLU A 47 -8.74 -52.41 -26.12
CA GLU A 47 -7.67 -52.60 -25.13
C GLU A 47 -7.34 -51.29 -24.39
N LEU A 48 -7.98 -50.17 -24.78
CA LEU A 48 -7.84 -48.89 -24.09
C LEU A 48 -8.77 -48.87 -22.88
N VAL A 49 -8.18 -48.74 -21.69
CA VAL A 49 -8.92 -48.51 -20.45
C VAL A 49 -9.16 -47.01 -20.31
N ASN A 50 -10.42 -46.63 -20.09
CA ASN A 50 -10.77 -45.22 -19.91
C ASN A 50 -10.04 -44.63 -18.69
N CYS A 51 -9.37 -43.52 -18.91
CA CYS A 51 -8.57 -42.81 -17.91
C CYS A 51 -9.51 -42.15 -16.89
N ARG A 52 -9.78 -42.82 -15.76
CA ARG A 52 -10.76 -42.38 -14.76
C ARG A 52 -10.47 -41.05 -14.07
N TRP A 53 -9.24 -40.54 -14.20
CA TRP A 53 -8.78 -39.30 -13.58
C TRP A 53 -8.64 -38.15 -14.58
N ALA A 54 -8.86 -38.40 -15.88
CA ALA A 54 -8.75 -37.37 -16.91
C ALA A 54 -9.76 -36.24 -16.69
N GLU A 55 -10.99 -36.57 -16.31
CA GLU A 55 -12.04 -35.57 -16.02
C GLU A 55 -11.67 -34.74 -14.80
N GLU A 56 -11.16 -35.34 -13.72
CA GLU A 56 -10.74 -34.64 -12.50
C GLU A 56 -9.57 -33.69 -12.76
N VAL A 57 -8.56 -34.12 -13.52
CA VAL A 57 -7.42 -33.25 -13.86
C VAL A 57 -7.82 -32.14 -14.82
N THR A 58 -8.71 -32.42 -15.78
CA THR A 58 -9.25 -31.40 -16.67
C THR A 58 -10.06 -30.37 -15.86
N GLN A 59 -10.86 -30.83 -14.90
CA GLN A 59 -11.64 -29.96 -14.02
C GLN A 59 -10.76 -29.10 -13.10
N GLN A 60 -9.65 -29.64 -12.60
CA GLN A 60 -8.67 -28.86 -11.83
C GLN A 60 -7.94 -27.83 -12.70
N LEU A 61 -7.61 -28.18 -13.96
CA LEU A 61 -7.06 -27.23 -14.93
C LEU A 61 -8.07 -26.10 -15.23
N ASP A 62 -9.32 -26.44 -15.49
CA ASP A 62 -10.40 -25.48 -15.78
C ASP A 62 -10.64 -24.56 -14.57
N THR A 63 -10.60 -25.11 -13.35
CA THR A 63 -10.73 -24.33 -12.10
C THR A 63 -9.56 -23.35 -11.94
N LEU A 64 -8.32 -23.78 -12.21
CA LEU A 64 -7.15 -22.91 -12.19
C LEU A 64 -7.22 -21.83 -13.27
N GLN A 65 -7.75 -22.15 -14.46
CA GLN A 65 -8.00 -21.18 -15.52
C GLN A 65 -9.08 -20.16 -15.10
N LEU A 66 -10.20 -20.58 -14.53
CA LEU A 66 -11.25 -19.68 -14.04
C LEU A 66 -10.76 -18.79 -12.88
N CYS A 67 -9.96 -19.32 -11.96
CA CYS A 67 -9.36 -18.52 -10.89
C CYS A 67 -8.37 -17.48 -11.43
N SER A 68 -7.67 -17.78 -12.53
CA SER A 68 -6.75 -16.84 -13.18
C SER A 68 -7.49 -15.66 -13.84
N LEU A 69 -8.72 -15.88 -14.34
CA LEU A 69 -9.54 -14.83 -14.97
C LEU A 69 -10.10 -13.79 -13.98
N THR A 70 -10.20 -14.12 -12.69
CA THR A 70 -10.71 -13.18 -11.65
C THR A 70 -9.63 -12.25 -11.07
N LYS A 71 -8.35 -12.50 -11.38
CA LYS A 71 -7.22 -11.71 -10.88
C LYS A 71 -6.44 -10.96 -11.95
N HIS A 72 -6.75 -11.18 -13.22
CA HIS A 72 -6.03 -10.57 -14.33
C HIS A 72 -6.95 -9.67 -15.15
N GLU A 73 -7.14 -8.44 -14.67
CA GLU A 73 -6.88 -7.36 -15.62
C GLU A 73 -5.38 -7.48 -15.93
N GLU A 74 -5.03 -8.19 -17.02
CA GLU A 74 -3.69 -8.07 -17.61
C GLU A 74 -3.51 -6.60 -17.98
N ASN A 75 -3.02 -5.82 -17.02
CA ASN A 75 -2.64 -4.45 -17.20
C ASN A 75 -1.55 -4.48 -18.27
N GLU A 76 -1.88 -4.09 -19.50
CA GLU A 76 -0.94 -4.05 -20.63
C GLU A 76 0.35 -3.28 -20.28
N LYS A 77 0.30 -2.42 -19.25
CA LYS A 77 1.44 -1.70 -18.67
C LYS A 77 2.45 -2.59 -17.92
N ASP A 78 2.11 -3.83 -17.61
CA ASP A 78 2.98 -4.81 -16.93
C ASP A 78 3.73 -5.72 -17.92
N LYS A 79 3.57 -5.46 -19.22
CA LYS A 79 4.26 -6.14 -20.31
C LYS A 79 5.32 -5.23 -20.92
N CYS A 80 6.43 -5.83 -21.34
CA CYS A 80 7.48 -5.12 -22.06
C CYS A 80 7.02 -4.76 -23.48
N GLU A 81 7.19 -3.51 -23.89
CA GLU A 81 6.78 -3.01 -25.21
C GLU A 81 7.45 -3.75 -26.39
N ASN A 82 8.70 -4.19 -26.23
CA ASN A 82 9.44 -4.86 -27.31
C ASN A 82 9.14 -6.36 -27.39
N HIS A 83 9.05 -7.04 -26.25
CA HIS A 83 8.99 -8.50 -26.19
C HIS A 83 7.60 -9.03 -25.82
N HIS A 84 6.69 -8.16 -25.38
CA HIS A 84 5.33 -8.48 -24.89
C HIS A 84 5.33 -9.48 -23.71
N GLU A 85 6.46 -9.59 -23.03
CA GLU A 85 6.66 -10.43 -21.85
C GLU A 85 6.44 -9.67 -20.55
N LYS A 86 6.06 -10.38 -19.49
CA LYS A 86 5.89 -9.80 -18.15
C LYS A 86 7.17 -9.11 -17.66
N LEU A 87 7.02 -7.92 -17.10
CA LEU A 87 8.10 -7.21 -16.41
C LEU A 87 8.46 -7.95 -15.13
N SER A 88 9.72 -8.38 -15.01
CA SER A 88 10.20 -9.21 -13.91
C SER A 88 11.53 -8.73 -13.33
N VAL A 89 12.22 -7.83 -14.02
CA VAL A 89 13.55 -7.35 -13.66
C VAL A 89 13.54 -5.82 -13.56
N PHE A 90 14.17 -5.28 -12.52
CA PHE A 90 14.44 -3.86 -12.40
C PHE A 90 15.90 -3.57 -12.80
N CYS A 91 16.07 -2.72 -13.80
CA CYS A 91 17.39 -2.21 -14.18
C CYS A 91 17.76 -1.05 -13.26
N TRP A 92 18.76 -1.25 -12.39
CA TRP A 92 19.19 -0.23 -11.43
C TRP A 92 19.82 0.99 -12.10
N THR A 93 20.53 0.79 -13.21
CA THR A 93 21.19 1.86 -13.96
C THR A 93 20.18 2.72 -14.71
N CYS A 94 19.20 2.10 -15.38
CA CYS A 94 18.19 2.83 -16.15
C CYS A 94 17.00 3.33 -15.32
N LYS A 95 16.85 2.84 -14.08
CA LYS A 95 15.68 3.06 -13.22
C LYS A 95 14.36 2.70 -13.91
N LYS A 96 14.34 1.54 -14.59
CA LYS A 96 13.18 1.04 -15.35
C LYS A 96 12.92 -0.43 -15.08
N CYS A 97 11.64 -0.79 -15.09
CA CYS A 97 11.18 -2.18 -15.10
C CYS A 97 11.29 -2.73 -16.53
N ILE A 98 11.87 -3.92 -16.69
CA ILE A 98 12.08 -4.59 -17.96
C ILE A 98 11.71 -6.08 -17.84
N CYS A 99 11.53 -6.77 -18.97
CA CYS A 99 11.37 -8.22 -18.97
C CYS A 99 12.72 -8.94 -18.94
N HIS A 100 12.69 -10.26 -18.72
CA HIS A 100 13.89 -11.09 -18.71
C HIS A 100 14.66 -11.09 -20.04
N GLN A 101 13.96 -10.99 -21.18
CA GLN A 101 14.59 -10.94 -22.51
C GLN A 101 15.42 -9.66 -22.69
N CYS A 102 14.91 -8.50 -22.24
CA CYS A 102 15.67 -7.24 -22.23
C CYS A 102 16.97 -7.33 -21.42
N ALA A 103 16.96 -8.07 -20.30
CA ALA A 103 18.12 -8.20 -19.42
C ALA A 103 19.19 -9.13 -20.00
N LEU A 104 18.79 -10.19 -20.71
CA LEU A 104 19.70 -11.23 -21.22
C LEU A 104 20.20 -10.94 -22.64
N TRP A 105 19.33 -10.50 -23.55
CA TRP A 105 19.59 -10.45 -24.99
C TRP A 105 19.32 -9.08 -25.61
N GLY A 106 18.78 -8.14 -24.84
CA GLY A 106 18.23 -6.89 -25.36
C GLY A 106 19.24 -5.91 -25.97
N GLY A 107 20.56 -6.14 -25.85
CA GLY A 107 21.65 -5.27 -26.35
C GLY A 107 21.73 -3.88 -25.70
N MET A 108 20.59 -3.25 -25.44
CA MET A 108 20.41 -1.90 -24.87
C MET A 108 20.72 -1.82 -23.37
N HIS A 109 20.75 -2.96 -22.66
CA HIS A 109 21.06 -3.02 -21.23
C HIS A 109 22.40 -3.73 -20.92
N GLY A 110 23.32 -3.81 -21.89
CA GLY A 110 24.64 -4.40 -21.68
C GLY A 110 25.42 -3.70 -20.56
N GLY A 111 25.97 -4.47 -19.61
CA GLY A 111 26.78 -3.94 -18.50
C GLY A 111 26.00 -3.23 -17.39
N HIS A 112 24.67 -3.30 -17.38
CA HIS A 112 23.84 -2.73 -16.30
C HIS A 112 23.67 -3.68 -15.12
N THR A 113 23.37 -3.11 -13.95
CA THR A 113 23.04 -3.88 -12.75
C THR A 113 21.55 -4.16 -12.70
N PHE A 114 21.20 -5.42 -12.50
CA PHE A 114 19.82 -5.88 -12.43
C PHE A 114 19.47 -6.42 -11.05
N LYS A 115 18.22 -6.23 -10.65
CA LYS A 115 17.63 -6.86 -9.47
C LYS A 115 16.25 -7.41 -9.80
N PRO A 116 15.78 -8.48 -9.14
CA PRO A 116 14.40 -8.93 -9.28
C PRO A 116 13.42 -7.78 -8.97
N LEU A 117 12.41 -7.59 -9.82
CA LEU A 117 11.43 -6.51 -9.63
C LEU A 117 10.66 -6.68 -8.31
N ALA A 118 10.36 -7.91 -7.92
CA ALA A 118 9.68 -8.22 -6.65
C ALA A 118 10.48 -7.73 -5.42
N GLU A 119 11.80 -7.92 -5.40
CA GLU A 119 12.65 -7.46 -4.29
C GLU A 119 12.62 -5.93 -4.16
N ILE A 120 12.73 -5.21 -5.29
CA ILE A 120 12.68 -3.75 -5.31
C ILE A 120 11.31 -3.24 -4.87
N TYR A 121 10.24 -3.89 -5.35
CA TYR A 121 8.88 -3.57 -4.95
C TYR A 121 8.71 -3.70 -3.44
N GLU A 122 9.09 -4.85 -2.86
CA GLU A 122 9.02 -5.08 -1.41
C GLU A 122 9.85 -4.05 -0.63
N GLN A 123 11.07 -3.74 -1.09
CA GLN A 123 11.90 -2.70 -0.47
C GLN A 123 11.22 -1.32 -0.51
N HIS A 124 10.59 -0.95 -1.64
CA HIS A 124 9.89 0.32 -1.76
C HIS A 124 8.64 0.38 -0.89
N VAL A 125 7.85 -0.70 -0.85
CA VAL A 125 6.68 -0.82 0.02
C VAL A 125 7.08 -0.67 1.48
N THR A 126 8.14 -1.35 1.92
CA THR A 126 8.67 -1.23 3.29
C THR A 126 9.07 0.21 3.61
N LYS A 127 9.85 0.87 2.74
CA LYS A 127 10.24 2.27 2.94
C LYS A 127 9.05 3.21 3.04
N VAL A 128 8.07 3.06 2.14
CA VAL A 128 6.85 3.87 2.17
C VAL A 128 6.09 3.65 3.48
N ASN A 129 5.95 2.40 3.92
CA ASN A 129 5.28 2.08 5.19
C ASN A 129 6.02 2.65 6.41
N GLU A 130 7.35 2.63 6.42
CA GLU A 130 8.16 3.24 7.47
C GLU A 130 7.96 4.76 7.54
N GLU A 131 7.96 5.45 6.39
CA GLU A 131 7.72 6.89 6.32
C GLU A 131 6.28 7.23 6.74
N VAL A 132 5.29 6.45 6.31
CA VAL A 132 3.90 6.58 6.77
C VAL A 132 3.81 6.40 8.29
N ALA A 133 4.52 5.43 8.87
CA ALA A 133 4.56 5.23 10.32
C ALA A 133 5.22 6.41 11.06
N LYS A 134 6.28 7.01 10.50
CA LYS A 134 6.89 8.23 11.05
C LYS A 134 5.92 9.41 11.02
N LEU A 135 5.20 9.61 9.91
CA LEU A 135 4.20 10.67 9.78
C LEU A 135 3.05 10.47 10.76
N ARG A 136 2.56 9.24 10.94
CA ARG A 136 1.52 8.92 11.94
C ARG A 136 1.97 9.25 13.36
N ARG A 137 3.22 8.94 13.73
CA ARG A 137 3.78 9.32 15.03
C ARG A 137 3.83 10.84 15.23
N ARG A 138 4.35 11.57 14.25
CA ARG A 138 4.37 13.05 14.30
C ARG A 138 2.98 13.65 14.39
N LEU A 139 2.00 13.08 13.69
CA LEU A 139 0.62 13.54 13.78
C LEU A 139 0.08 13.39 15.22
N MET A 140 0.33 12.27 15.87
CA MET A 140 -0.08 12.06 17.27
C MET A 140 0.62 13.03 18.23
N GLU A 141 1.92 13.28 18.04
CA GLU A 141 2.67 14.28 18.82
C GLU A 141 2.06 15.69 18.66
N LEU A 142 1.75 16.09 17.42
CA LEU A 142 1.12 17.38 17.14
C LEU A 142 -0.27 17.49 17.76
N ILE A 143 -1.10 16.45 17.68
CA ILE A 143 -2.42 16.42 18.34
C ILE A 143 -2.25 16.62 19.85
N SER A 144 -1.29 15.94 20.48
CA SER A 144 -1.03 16.07 21.92
C SER A 144 -0.60 17.49 22.29
N LEU A 145 0.28 18.11 21.48
CA LEU A 145 0.73 19.48 21.71
C LEU A 145 -0.42 20.49 21.58
N VAL A 146 -1.29 20.32 20.58
CA VAL A 146 -2.47 21.18 20.41
C VAL A 146 -3.38 21.07 21.63
N GLN A 147 -3.69 19.85 22.09
CA GLN A 147 -4.50 19.64 23.28
C GLN A 147 -3.88 20.24 24.55
N GLU A 148 -2.55 20.25 24.66
CA GLU A 148 -1.86 20.91 25.76
C GLU A 148 -1.97 22.43 25.68
N VAL A 149 -1.77 23.01 24.50
CA VAL A 149 -1.93 24.46 24.28
C VAL A 149 -3.36 24.90 24.58
N GLU A 150 -4.37 24.13 24.14
CA GLU A 150 -5.78 24.42 24.43
C GLU A 150 -6.07 24.42 25.94
N ARG A 151 -5.57 23.41 26.67
CA ARG A 151 -5.68 23.36 28.14
C ARG A 151 -5.00 24.56 28.80
N ASN A 152 -3.82 24.95 28.33
CA ASN A 152 -3.07 26.09 28.86
C ASN A 152 -3.81 27.41 28.60
N VAL A 153 -4.36 27.60 27.40
CA VAL A 153 -5.18 28.77 27.06
C VAL A 153 -6.37 28.87 28.01
N GLU A 154 -7.06 27.76 28.26
CA GLU A 154 -8.22 27.73 29.15
C GLU A 154 -7.83 28.01 30.61
N ALA A 155 -6.73 27.43 31.08
CA ALA A 155 -6.20 27.73 32.42
C ALA A 155 -5.88 29.22 32.60
N VAL A 156 -5.23 29.84 31.60
CA VAL A 156 -4.90 31.28 31.62
C VAL A 156 -6.17 32.14 31.58
N ARG A 157 -7.16 31.77 30.76
CA ARG A 157 -8.45 32.49 30.69
C ARG A 157 -9.16 32.48 32.04
N ASN A 158 -9.28 31.30 32.66
CA ASN A 158 -9.91 31.14 33.96
C ASN A 158 -9.18 31.94 35.06
N ALA A 159 -7.85 31.88 35.09
CA ALA A 159 -7.06 32.67 36.03
C ALA A 159 -7.27 34.18 35.85
N LYS A 160 -7.34 34.64 34.59
CA LYS A 160 -7.60 36.05 34.26
C LYS A 160 -9.02 36.47 34.68
N ASP A 161 -10.04 35.66 34.39
CA ASP A 161 -11.43 35.97 34.74
C ASP A 161 -11.63 36.01 36.26
N GLU A 162 -10.98 35.11 36.99
CA GLU A 162 -10.99 35.11 38.45
C GLU A 162 -10.38 36.39 39.03
N ARG A 163 -9.22 36.82 38.50
CA ARG A 163 -8.58 38.07 38.94
C ARG A 163 -9.42 39.31 38.60
N VAL A 164 -10.06 39.32 37.44
CA VAL A 164 -10.99 40.39 37.08
C VAL A 164 -12.15 40.46 38.06
N ARG A 165 -12.71 39.30 38.45
CA ARG A 165 -13.80 39.21 39.42
C ARG A 165 -13.37 39.68 40.81
N GLU A 166 -12.19 39.26 41.28
CA GLU A 166 -11.61 39.73 42.56
C GLU A 166 -11.45 41.25 42.58
N ILE A 167 -10.90 41.84 41.52
CA ILE A 167 -10.72 43.29 41.40
C ILE A 167 -12.08 44.01 41.42
N ARG A 168 -13.07 43.53 40.65
CA ARG A 168 -14.41 44.12 40.63
C ARG A 168 -15.04 44.11 42.02
N ASN A 169 -15.02 42.97 42.70
CA ASN A 169 -15.55 42.83 44.05
C ASN A 169 -14.86 43.78 45.04
N ALA A 170 -13.53 43.92 44.96
CA ALA A 170 -12.79 44.86 45.81
C ALA A 170 -13.22 46.31 45.57
N VAL A 171 -13.37 46.71 44.29
CA VAL A 171 -13.82 48.06 43.92
C VAL A 171 -15.26 48.31 44.40
N GLU A 172 -16.17 47.36 44.23
CA GLU A 172 -17.56 47.48 44.69
C GLU A 172 -17.63 47.66 46.21
N MET A 173 -16.83 46.91 46.98
CA MET A 173 -16.74 47.10 48.43
C MET A 173 -16.19 48.48 48.81
N MET A 174 -15.20 48.99 48.07
CA MET A 174 -14.68 50.34 48.30
C MET A 174 -15.76 51.41 48.03
N ILE A 175 -16.52 51.28 46.95
CA ILE A 175 -17.63 52.19 46.61
C ILE A 175 -18.66 52.20 47.74
N ALA A 176 -19.14 51.03 48.16
CA ALA A 176 -20.14 50.91 49.23
C ALA A 176 -19.65 51.55 50.55
N ARG A 177 -18.36 51.38 50.88
CA ARG A 177 -17.75 52.01 52.05
C ARG A 177 -17.72 53.54 51.93
N LEU A 178 -17.31 54.07 50.77
CA LEU A 178 -17.25 55.52 50.54
C LEU A 178 -18.65 56.15 50.56
N ASP A 179 -19.65 55.52 49.96
CA ASP A 179 -21.05 55.98 49.99
C ASP A 179 -21.59 56.04 51.43
N THR A 180 -21.27 55.05 52.25
CA THR A 180 -21.66 55.01 53.66
C THR A 180 -21.01 56.15 54.44
N GLN A 181 -19.72 56.39 54.22
CA GLN A 181 -19.01 57.53 54.84
C GLN A 181 -19.62 58.88 54.42
N LEU A 182 -19.99 59.03 53.15
CA LEU A 182 -20.63 60.25 52.63
C LEU A 182 -22.00 60.48 53.26
N LYS A 183 -22.87 59.45 53.29
CA LYS A 183 -24.19 59.51 53.94
C LYS A 183 -24.08 59.90 55.41
N ASN A 184 -23.16 59.28 56.15
CA ASN A 184 -22.95 59.57 57.56
C ASN A 184 -22.51 61.03 57.78
N LYS A 185 -21.55 61.53 56.98
CA LYS A 185 -21.12 62.94 57.05
C LYS A 185 -22.27 63.91 56.75
N LEU A 186 -23.11 63.60 55.77
CA LEU A 186 -24.28 64.42 55.43
C LEU A 186 -25.25 64.51 56.61
N ILE A 187 -25.56 63.37 57.25
CA ILE A 187 -26.43 63.31 58.44
C ILE A 187 -25.87 64.15 59.58
N THR A 188 -24.57 64.01 59.88
CA THR A 188 -23.91 64.81 60.93
C THR A 188 -23.98 66.30 60.65
N LEU A 189 -23.68 66.73 59.42
CA LEU A 189 -23.73 68.14 59.03
C LEU A 189 -25.17 68.70 59.10
N MET A 190 -26.17 67.92 58.68
CA MET A 190 -27.57 68.32 58.80
C MET A 190 -27.99 68.48 60.27
N GLY A 191 -27.58 67.57 61.15
CA GLY A 191 -27.84 67.68 62.59
C GLY A 191 -27.22 68.92 63.21
N GLN A 192 -25.97 69.23 62.87
CA GLN A 192 -25.31 70.46 63.32
C GLN A 192 -26.02 71.72 62.81
N LYS A 193 -26.46 71.73 61.55
CA LYS A 193 -27.24 72.84 60.98
C LYS A 193 -28.51 73.09 61.78
N THR A 194 -29.27 72.05 62.11
CA THR A 194 -30.52 72.18 62.88
C THR A 194 -30.31 72.68 64.31
N SER A 195 -29.12 72.50 64.89
CA SER A 195 -28.81 73.03 66.23
C SER A 195 -28.40 74.50 66.23
N LEU A 196 -28.10 75.07 65.06
CA LEU A 196 -27.64 76.47 64.90
C LEU A 196 -28.74 77.42 64.41
N THR A 197 -29.92 76.90 64.07
CA THR A 197 -31.12 77.64 63.64
C THR A 197 -32.24 77.43 64.64
#